data_AF-A0A921K1H8-F1
#
_entry.id   AF-A0A921K1H8-F1
#
_cell.length_a   1.000
_cell.length_b   1.000
_cell.length_c   1.000
_cell.angle_alpha   90.00
_cell.angle_beta   90.00
_cell.angle_gamma   90.00
#
_symmetry.space_group_name_H-M   'P 1'
#
loop_
_entity.id
_entity.type
_entity.pdbx_description
1 polymer ?
#
loop_
_entity_poly.entity_id
_entity_poly.type
_entity_poly.pdbx_seq_one_letter_code
_entity_poly.pdbx_strand_id
1 'polypeptide(L)'
;MVNSLGNITDDDRIATNYDELRRIRLAEEYYRGNYIYQKGMLKNTVRYLNSQGVYKDRNFFSINMTQLCAKRLASICLNSGFTVSLDDKTTDNDEGNQKLKNLSDFVENWLEQSGVLRNLESKLEQGIPTGGFAARPYVDGQQIKVAWARADQFYSLDSNTEEVSQAAIASRSTKTIGKTNYYYTLLEFHTWQDDQYIVTNELYKSNDPGRVGEQVPLGTDGMYTDIEEGTSFPNFKRPLFVYFKTPGQNNLEPESPLGVGFVNNCQNILDAINYAHDSFVWEMRMGRRKVLVPPETLKSDPRDEYHNTSNFDPNQDVYLAVEGLNVDSGKPIVELNPEIRVQEYRQTMDFFLNELESSVGLSAGTFTTDSKGGITTATQVVSENSMTYQTRSSYLNRITKFLTELIQAMLQLATSPEMFDGQKPLISKAEMIDLDKLQVNVHYDDGVFVDKDKQETQDLQAMSAGAMPVKQFLMRNYGLSEADAMIWIAELNGEAPEVPDNEDEDEDDDLNDGDE
;
A
#
# COMPACT_ATOMS: atom_id res chain seq x y z
N MET A 1 -39.63 8.43 -5.41
CA MET A 1 -38.75 7.81 -6.43
C MET A 1 -37.69 7.04 -5.66
N VAL A 2 -37.52 5.75 -5.93
CA VAL A 2 -36.40 4.99 -5.34
C VAL A 2 -35.16 5.47 -6.07
N ASN A 3 -34.19 6.04 -5.34
CA ASN A 3 -32.94 6.47 -5.95
C ASN A 3 -32.18 5.22 -6.43
N SER A 4 -31.73 5.20 -7.69
CA SER A 4 -31.03 4.03 -8.24
C SER A 4 -29.83 4.49 -9.04
N LEU A 5 -28.70 3.82 -8.83
CA LEU A 5 -27.42 4.13 -9.42
C LEU A 5 -26.97 2.99 -10.35
N GLY A 6 -26.51 3.34 -11.55
CA GLY A 6 -25.80 2.42 -12.42
C GLY A 6 -24.38 2.23 -11.91
N ASN A 7 -23.62 3.32 -11.91
CA ASN A 7 -22.31 3.47 -11.30
C ASN A 7 -22.37 4.39 -10.08
N ILE A 8 -21.36 4.31 -9.21
CA ILE A 8 -21.25 5.20 -8.05
C ILE A 8 -21.16 6.67 -8.52
N THR A 9 -20.41 6.93 -9.60
CA THR A 9 -20.27 8.26 -10.23
C THR A 9 -21.54 8.83 -10.86
N ASP A 10 -22.65 8.08 -10.87
CA ASP A 10 -23.94 8.60 -11.30
C ASP A 10 -24.59 9.46 -10.19
N ASP A 11 -24.02 9.51 -8.98
CA ASP A 11 -24.45 10.40 -7.90
C ASP A 11 -23.89 11.82 -8.11
N ASP A 12 -24.78 12.81 -8.16
CA ASP A 12 -24.45 14.22 -8.47
C ASP A 12 -23.45 14.87 -7.49
N ARG A 13 -23.25 14.29 -6.28
CA ARG A 13 -22.26 14.80 -5.31
C ARG A 13 -20.84 14.39 -5.68
N ILE A 14 -20.64 13.35 -6.49
CA ILE A 14 -19.33 12.80 -6.80
C ILE A 14 -18.68 13.56 -7.95
N ALA A 15 -17.59 14.25 -7.64
CA ALA A 15 -16.82 15.03 -8.61
C ALA A 15 -15.72 14.22 -9.32
N THR A 16 -15.47 12.97 -8.90
CA THR A 16 -14.40 12.14 -9.47
C THR A 16 -14.68 11.77 -10.93
N ASN A 17 -13.74 12.08 -11.82
CA ASN A 17 -13.81 11.74 -13.24
C ASN A 17 -13.83 10.21 -13.46
N TYR A 18 -14.65 9.74 -14.40
CA TYR A 18 -14.71 8.33 -14.80
C TYR A 18 -13.36 7.80 -15.29
N ASP A 19 -12.58 8.60 -16.01
CA ASP A 19 -11.27 8.19 -16.54
C ASP A 19 -10.25 7.95 -15.42
N GLU A 20 -10.33 8.70 -14.32
CA GLU A 20 -9.53 8.48 -13.11
C GLU A 20 -9.81 7.10 -12.50
N LEU A 21 -11.10 6.74 -12.36
CA LEU A 21 -11.49 5.42 -11.86
C LEU A 21 -11.07 4.31 -12.82
N ARG A 22 -11.13 4.56 -14.13
CA ARG A 22 -10.71 3.59 -15.15
C ARG A 22 -9.22 3.29 -15.05
N ARG A 23 -8.37 4.31 -14.88
CA ARG A 23 -6.91 4.10 -14.72
C ARG A 23 -6.55 3.42 -13.41
N ILE A 24 -7.30 3.68 -12.33
CA ILE A 24 -7.12 3.03 -11.03
C ILE A 24 -7.46 1.55 -11.13
N ARG A 25 -8.61 1.21 -11.75
CA ARG A 25 -9.00 -0.19 -12.00
C ARG A 25 -7.99 -0.91 -12.89
N LEU A 26 -7.49 -0.25 -13.94
CA LEU A 26 -6.42 -0.80 -14.77
C LEU A 26 -5.18 -1.15 -13.94
N ALA A 27 -4.74 -0.23 -13.07
CA ALA A 27 -3.61 -0.48 -12.19
C ALA A 27 -3.85 -1.63 -11.19
N GLU A 28 -5.07 -1.76 -10.64
CA GLU A 28 -5.43 -2.90 -9.82
C GLU A 28 -5.35 -4.23 -10.57
N GLU A 29 -5.76 -4.26 -11.84
CA GLU A 29 -5.69 -5.47 -12.66
C GLU A 29 -4.24 -5.88 -12.93
N TYR A 30 -3.34 -4.94 -13.21
CA TYR A 30 -1.90 -5.23 -13.31
C TYR A 30 -1.35 -5.76 -11.98
N TYR A 31 -1.74 -5.16 -10.85
CA TYR A 31 -1.34 -5.64 -9.52
C TYR A 31 -1.84 -7.08 -9.24
N ARG A 32 -3.06 -7.42 -9.66
CA ARG A 32 -3.62 -8.78 -9.58
C ARG A 32 -2.95 -9.78 -10.51
N GLY A 33 -2.15 -9.30 -11.47
CA GLY A 33 -1.48 -10.14 -12.44
C GLY A 33 -2.23 -10.31 -13.76
N ASN A 34 -3.11 -9.37 -14.15
CA ASN A 34 -3.89 -9.42 -15.37
C ASN A 34 -3.35 -8.40 -16.40
N TYR A 35 -2.81 -8.89 -17.52
CA TYR A 35 -1.95 -8.07 -18.40
C TYR A 35 -2.43 -7.85 -19.84
N ILE A 36 -3.05 -8.84 -20.50
CA ILE A 36 -3.31 -8.69 -21.94
C ILE A 36 -4.64 -8.00 -22.19
N TYR A 37 -4.61 -6.84 -22.81
CA TYR A 37 -5.82 -6.19 -23.30
C TYR A 37 -6.30 -6.82 -24.62
N GLN A 38 -7.37 -7.60 -24.59
CA GLN A 38 -8.05 -8.11 -25.79
C GLN A 38 -9.51 -7.69 -25.82
N LYS A 39 -9.92 -7.03 -26.91
CA LYS A 39 -11.31 -6.63 -27.17
C LYS A 39 -11.96 -5.86 -26.01
N GLY A 40 -11.21 -4.96 -25.37
CA GLY A 40 -11.76 -4.18 -24.26
C GLY A 40 -11.54 -4.77 -22.87
N MET A 41 -11.00 -5.98 -22.73
CA MET A 41 -10.87 -6.69 -21.45
C MET A 41 -9.46 -7.23 -21.23
N LEU A 42 -8.95 -7.12 -20.00
CA LEU A 42 -7.71 -7.77 -19.59
C LEU A 42 -7.91 -9.28 -19.45
N LYS A 43 -7.07 -10.08 -20.10
CA LYS A 43 -7.06 -11.54 -20.06
C LYS A 43 -5.64 -12.06 -19.96
N ASN A 44 -5.44 -13.18 -19.28
CA ASN A 44 -4.15 -13.87 -19.26
C ASN A 44 -4.10 -15.01 -20.29
N THR A 45 -4.62 -14.75 -21.50
CA THR A 45 -4.68 -15.75 -22.57
C THR A 45 -4.22 -15.19 -23.92
N VAL A 46 -3.43 -15.99 -24.62
CA VAL A 46 -2.99 -15.72 -26.00
C VAL A 46 -3.80 -16.61 -26.94
N ARG A 47 -4.45 -16.01 -27.92
CA ARG A 47 -5.17 -16.71 -28.99
C ARG A 47 -4.29 -16.80 -30.23
N TYR A 48 -4.18 -18.00 -30.80
CA TYR A 48 -3.41 -18.24 -32.03
C TYR A 48 -4.13 -19.23 -32.94
N LEU A 49 -3.78 -19.23 -34.21
CA LEU A 49 -4.28 -20.20 -35.20
C LEU A 49 -3.28 -21.37 -35.27
N ASN A 50 -3.74 -22.60 -35.05
CA ASN A 50 -2.88 -23.77 -35.20
C ASN A 50 -2.73 -24.19 -36.68
N SER A 51 -1.88 -25.19 -36.95
CA SER A 51 -1.64 -25.71 -38.30
C SER A 51 -2.86 -26.33 -38.98
N GLN A 52 -3.95 -26.58 -38.24
CA GLN A 52 -5.22 -27.10 -38.77
C GLN A 52 -6.23 -25.98 -39.07
N GLY A 53 -5.83 -24.71 -38.96
CA GLY A 53 -6.75 -23.57 -39.13
C GLY A 53 -7.76 -23.42 -37.99
N VAL A 54 -7.50 -24.02 -36.82
CA VAL A 54 -8.36 -23.94 -35.64
C VAL A 54 -7.76 -22.95 -34.66
N TYR A 55 -8.58 -22.00 -34.19
CA TYR A 55 -8.18 -21.12 -33.10
C TYR A 55 -7.98 -21.92 -31.81
N LYS A 56 -6.82 -21.73 -31.19
CA LYS A 56 -6.46 -22.28 -29.89
C LYS A 56 -6.10 -21.14 -28.96
N ASP A 57 -6.46 -21.32 -27.70
CA ASP A 57 -6.10 -20.42 -26.62
C ASP A 57 -5.04 -21.10 -25.75
N ARG A 58 -4.09 -20.32 -25.25
CA ARG A 58 -3.12 -20.76 -24.24
C ARG A 58 -3.02 -19.73 -23.13
N ASN A 59 -2.57 -20.15 -21.96
CA ASN A 59 -2.20 -19.22 -20.90
C ASN A 59 -1.02 -18.36 -21.37
N PHE A 60 -1.07 -17.09 -20.99
CA PHE A 60 0.05 -16.17 -21.12
C PHE A 60 0.98 -16.34 -19.93
N PHE A 61 2.27 -16.54 -20.19
CA PHE A 61 3.27 -16.69 -19.15
C PHE A 61 3.79 -15.31 -18.74
N SER A 62 3.01 -14.60 -17.93
CA SER A 62 3.40 -13.32 -17.33
C SER A 62 4.19 -13.49 -16.04
N ILE A 63 4.94 -12.47 -15.65
CA ILE A 63 5.56 -12.31 -14.33
C ILE A 63 4.97 -11.09 -13.62
N ASN A 64 4.64 -11.22 -12.34
CA ASN A 64 3.99 -10.14 -11.59
C ASN A 64 4.96 -9.08 -11.08
N MET A 65 5.61 -8.38 -12.01
CA MET A 65 6.52 -7.27 -11.70
C MET A 65 5.80 -6.10 -11.05
N THR A 66 4.51 -5.88 -11.31
CA THR A 66 3.74 -4.84 -10.63
C THR A 66 3.67 -5.10 -9.13
N GLN A 67 3.25 -6.29 -8.71
CA GLN A 67 3.20 -6.64 -7.29
C GLN A 67 4.60 -6.66 -6.67
N LEU A 68 5.61 -7.17 -7.37
CA LEU A 68 6.98 -7.20 -6.86
C LEU A 68 7.56 -5.80 -6.66
N CYS A 69 7.36 -4.88 -7.61
CA CYS A 69 7.79 -3.48 -7.48
C CYS A 69 7.07 -2.78 -6.33
N ALA A 70 5.75 -2.97 -6.24
CA ALA A 70 4.95 -2.37 -5.19
C ALA A 70 5.39 -2.83 -3.79
N LYS A 71 5.64 -4.14 -3.63
CA LYS A 71 6.17 -4.71 -2.39
C LYS A 71 7.55 -4.15 -2.06
N ARG A 72 8.43 -4.01 -3.05
CA ARG A 72 9.77 -3.44 -2.83
C ARG A 72 9.68 -1.99 -2.40
N LEU A 73 8.86 -1.16 -3.04
CA LEU A 73 8.67 0.25 -2.69
C LEU A 73 8.05 0.43 -1.29
N ALA A 74 7.09 -0.41 -0.90
CA ALA A 74 6.53 -0.39 0.45
C ALA A 74 7.59 -0.78 1.50
N SER A 75 8.34 -1.85 1.22
CA SER A 75 9.36 -2.40 2.10
C SER A 75 10.52 -1.44 2.33
N ILE A 76 11.03 -0.74 1.30
CA ILE A 76 12.08 0.27 1.52
C ILE A 76 11.62 1.42 2.42
N CYS A 77 10.31 1.68 2.50
CA CYS A 77 9.76 2.72 3.35
C CYS A 77 9.61 2.25 4.81
N LEU A 78 8.95 1.10 5.03
CA LEU A 78 8.44 0.72 6.36
C LEU A 78 8.87 -0.65 6.88
N ASN A 79 9.74 -1.40 6.19
CA ASN A 79 10.12 -2.76 6.63
C ASN A 79 10.70 -2.80 8.05
N SER A 80 11.45 -1.78 8.43
CA SER A 80 12.05 -1.65 9.75
C SER A 80 11.13 -0.98 10.79
N GLY A 81 9.89 -0.65 10.41
CA GLY A 81 8.94 0.05 11.25
C GLY A 81 9.22 1.55 11.40
N PHE A 82 8.43 2.19 12.27
CA PHE A 82 8.56 3.59 12.64
C PHE A 82 8.03 3.80 14.06
N THR A 83 8.49 4.86 14.71
CA THR A 83 7.92 5.36 15.97
C THR A 83 7.39 6.77 15.78
N VAL A 84 6.54 7.23 16.69
CA VAL A 84 5.94 8.56 16.66
C VAL A 84 6.19 9.25 17.98
N SER A 85 6.64 10.50 17.94
CA SER A 85 6.66 11.39 19.09
C SER A 85 5.84 12.65 18.82
N LEU A 86 5.25 13.20 19.88
CA LEU A 86 4.44 14.42 19.83
C LEU A 86 5.20 15.59 20.44
N ASP A 87 4.88 16.79 19.99
CA ASP A 87 5.41 18.05 20.52
C ASP A 87 4.34 19.17 20.46
N ASP A 88 4.43 20.17 21.34
CA ASP A 88 3.57 21.36 21.36
C ASP A 88 4.39 22.62 21.09
N LYS A 89 4.09 23.30 19.98
CA LYS A 89 4.80 24.50 19.54
C LYS A 89 4.73 25.70 20.49
N THR A 90 3.91 25.68 21.54
CA THR A 90 3.62 26.90 22.33
C THR A 90 3.72 26.78 23.83
N THR A 91 3.96 25.59 24.39
CA THR A 91 3.83 25.38 25.83
C THR A 91 5.05 24.65 26.38
N ASP A 92 5.88 25.35 27.15
CA ASP A 92 6.98 24.78 27.94
C ASP A 92 6.73 25.09 29.42
N ASN A 93 5.72 24.43 29.99
CA ASN A 93 5.38 24.48 31.41
C ASN A 93 4.89 23.11 31.88
N ASP A 94 4.89 22.88 33.20
CA ASP A 94 4.62 21.56 33.78
C ASP A 94 3.25 21.00 33.38
N GLU A 95 2.21 21.84 33.33
CA GLU A 95 0.85 21.42 32.94
C GLU A 95 0.79 21.01 31.46
N GLY A 96 1.42 21.77 30.57
CA GLY A 96 1.52 21.48 29.15
C GLY A 96 2.33 20.23 28.87
N ASN A 97 3.46 20.07 29.56
CA ASN A 97 4.33 18.90 29.46
C ASN A 97 3.60 17.62 29.92
N GLN A 98 2.81 17.69 31.00
CA GLN A 98 2.00 16.56 31.46
C GLN A 98 0.88 16.19 30.47
N LYS A 99 0.20 17.18 29.87
CA LYS A 99 -0.80 16.94 28.82
C LYS A 99 -0.18 16.27 27.60
N LEU A 100 0.98 16.77 27.15
CA LEU A 100 1.70 16.21 26.01
C LEU A 100 2.13 14.76 26.27
N LYS A 101 2.59 14.46 27.49
CA LYS A 101 2.94 13.10 27.90
C LYS A 101 1.74 12.16 27.84
N ASN A 102 0.61 12.54 28.48
CA ASN A 102 -0.61 11.73 28.46
C ASN A 102 -1.11 11.48 27.03
N LEU A 103 -1.02 12.51 26.17
CA LEU A 103 -1.40 12.39 24.76
C LEU A 103 -0.46 11.47 23.98
N SER A 104 0.84 11.52 24.27
CA SER A 104 1.84 10.65 23.66
C SER A 104 1.58 9.18 24.02
N ASP A 105 1.38 8.89 25.31
CA ASP A 105 1.04 7.54 25.79
C ASP A 105 -0.25 7.01 25.13
N PHE A 106 -1.25 7.88 24.96
CA PHE A 106 -2.50 7.53 24.27
C PHE A 106 -2.27 7.20 22.79
N VAL A 107 -1.52 8.03 22.07
CA VAL A 107 -1.24 7.82 20.64
C VAL A 107 -0.39 6.57 20.42
N GLU A 108 0.61 6.32 21.26
CA GLU A 108 1.44 5.12 21.19
C GLU A 108 0.59 3.86 21.38
N ASN A 109 -0.20 3.81 22.45
CA ASN A 109 -1.11 2.69 22.72
C ASN A 109 -2.14 2.50 21.58
N TRP A 110 -2.67 3.60 21.04
CA TRP A 110 -3.57 3.52 19.88
C TRP A 110 -2.87 2.95 18.64
N LEU A 111 -1.64 3.36 18.33
CA LEU A 111 -0.88 2.85 17.19
C LEU A 111 -0.64 1.32 17.29
N GLU A 112 -0.35 0.83 18.50
CA GLU A 112 -0.21 -0.60 18.78
C GLU A 112 -1.52 -1.38 18.59
N GLN A 113 -2.63 -0.86 19.11
CA GLN A 113 -3.92 -1.56 19.11
C GLN A 113 -4.73 -1.43 17.81
N SER A 114 -4.61 -0.30 17.12
CA SER A 114 -5.37 0.00 15.89
C SER A 114 -4.95 -0.85 14.69
N GLY A 115 -3.77 -1.46 14.77
CA GLY A 115 -3.15 -2.21 13.68
C GLY A 115 -2.52 -1.34 12.59
N VAL A 116 -2.38 -0.02 12.81
CA VAL A 116 -1.71 0.89 11.86
C VAL A 116 -0.27 0.45 11.63
N LEU A 117 0.51 0.24 12.70
CA LEU A 117 1.90 -0.21 12.63
C LEU A 117 2.05 -1.50 11.81
N ARG A 118 1.11 -2.44 11.97
CA ARG A 118 1.15 -3.75 11.29
C ARG A 118 0.70 -3.67 9.83
N ASN A 119 -0.30 -2.86 9.53
CA ASN A 119 -0.99 -2.94 8.26
C ASN A 119 -0.50 -1.90 7.24
N LEU A 120 0.08 -0.78 7.66
CA LEU A 120 0.42 0.34 6.77
C LEU A 120 1.34 -0.06 5.61
N GLU A 121 2.35 -0.90 5.83
CA GLU A 121 3.23 -1.41 4.75
C GLU A 121 2.41 -2.15 3.68
N SER A 122 1.50 -3.04 4.09
CA SER A 122 0.64 -3.77 3.15
C SER A 122 -0.34 -2.86 2.40
N LYS A 123 -0.76 -1.74 3.01
CA LYS A 123 -1.61 -0.74 2.37
C LYS A 123 -0.84 0.12 1.38
N LEU A 124 0.41 0.44 1.67
CA LEU A 124 1.33 1.04 0.70
C LEU A 124 1.58 0.09 -0.47
N GLU A 125 1.84 -1.20 -0.23
CA GLU A 125 2.02 -2.19 -1.30
C GLU A 125 0.82 -2.21 -2.26
N GLN A 126 -0.41 -2.15 -1.74
CA GLN A 126 -1.60 -2.12 -2.60
C GLN A 126 -1.86 -0.74 -3.25
N GLY A 127 -1.55 0.34 -2.54
CA GLY A 127 -1.89 1.70 -2.95
C GLY A 127 -0.89 2.36 -3.89
N ILE A 128 0.40 2.08 -3.75
CA ILE A 128 1.46 2.62 -4.62
C ILE A 128 1.21 2.35 -6.12
N PRO A 129 0.88 1.13 -6.57
CA PRO A 129 0.64 0.88 -8.00
C PRO A 129 -0.62 1.57 -8.52
N THR A 130 -1.60 1.86 -7.66
CA THR A 130 -2.89 2.47 -8.03
C THR A 130 -2.91 3.99 -7.86
N GLY A 131 -1.97 4.54 -7.10
CA GLY A 131 -1.78 5.98 -6.87
C GLY A 131 -2.20 6.48 -5.50
N GLY A 132 -2.84 5.64 -4.68
CA GLY A 132 -3.23 6.03 -3.34
C GLY A 132 -4.14 5.05 -2.62
N PHE A 133 -4.55 5.43 -1.42
CA PHE A 133 -5.57 4.75 -0.62
C PHE A 133 -6.07 5.74 0.45
N ALA A 134 -7.21 5.45 1.07
CA ALA A 134 -7.71 6.23 2.20
C ALA A 134 -7.72 5.40 3.49
N ALA A 135 -7.63 6.11 4.62
CA ALA A 135 -7.85 5.58 5.95
C ALA A 135 -8.86 6.44 6.70
N ARG A 136 -9.69 5.79 7.51
CA ARG A 136 -10.75 6.43 8.27
C ARG A 136 -10.79 5.87 9.68
N PRO A 137 -10.44 6.64 10.73
CA PRO A 137 -10.65 6.23 12.11
C PRO A 137 -12.15 6.07 12.39
N TYR A 138 -12.50 5.04 13.16
CA TYR A 138 -13.87 4.77 13.57
C TYR A 138 -13.90 4.10 14.93
N VAL A 139 -15.04 4.20 15.63
CA VAL A 139 -15.21 3.60 16.94
C VAL A 139 -15.76 2.19 16.82
N ASP A 140 -15.14 1.25 17.51
CA ASP A 140 -15.58 -0.13 17.69
C ASP A 140 -15.55 -0.45 19.19
N GLY A 141 -16.72 -0.39 19.83
CA GLY A 141 -16.85 -0.41 21.28
C GLY A 141 -16.16 0.78 21.92
N GLN A 142 -15.17 0.54 22.78
CA GLN A 142 -14.39 1.57 23.48
C GLN A 142 -12.99 1.77 22.87
N GLN A 143 -12.80 1.38 21.60
CA GLN A 143 -11.52 1.51 20.88
C GLN A 143 -11.72 2.24 19.57
N ILE A 144 -10.72 3.05 19.17
CA ILE A 144 -10.67 3.63 17.84
C ILE A 144 -9.84 2.74 16.93
N LYS A 145 -10.44 2.24 15.85
CA LYS A 145 -9.78 1.42 14.82
C LYS A 145 -9.70 2.18 13.51
N VAL A 146 -8.98 1.62 12.54
CA VAL A 146 -8.81 2.24 11.21
C VAL A 146 -9.44 1.37 10.12
N ALA A 147 -10.41 1.93 9.40
CA ALA A 147 -10.93 1.36 8.17
C ALA A 147 -10.08 1.85 7.00
N TRP A 148 -9.75 0.94 6.07
CA TRP A 148 -8.92 1.25 4.90
C TRP A 148 -9.75 1.11 3.64
N ALA A 149 -9.67 2.10 2.76
CA ALA A 149 -10.31 2.08 1.45
C ALA A 149 -9.25 2.14 0.36
N ARG A 150 -9.36 1.25 -0.63
CA ARG A 150 -8.52 1.33 -1.84
C ARG A 150 -8.86 2.57 -2.65
N ALA A 151 -7.99 2.94 -3.59
CA ALA A 151 -8.25 4.06 -4.50
C ALA A 151 -9.56 3.89 -5.30
N ASP A 152 -9.99 2.67 -5.63
CA ASP A 152 -11.26 2.40 -6.36
C ASP A 152 -12.51 2.48 -5.45
N GLN A 153 -12.32 2.66 -4.14
CA GLN A 153 -13.38 2.79 -3.14
C GLN A 153 -13.52 4.23 -2.62
N PHE A 154 -12.61 5.13 -2.97
CA PHE A 154 -12.60 6.51 -2.51
C PHE A 154 -12.97 7.45 -3.66
N TYR A 155 -13.94 8.33 -3.42
CA TYR A 155 -14.49 9.24 -4.41
C TYR A 155 -14.48 10.66 -3.84
N SER A 156 -13.79 11.59 -4.49
CA SER A 156 -13.84 13.01 -4.10
C SER A 156 -15.21 13.61 -4.41
N LEU A 157 -15.72 14.41 -3.48
CA LEU A 157 -16.91 15.26 -3.65
C LEU A 157 -16.49 16.71 -3.84
N ASP A 158 -15.58 17.17 -2.97
CA ASP A 158 -15.01 18.51 -2.99
C ASP A 158 -13.52 18.42 -2.64
N SER A 159 -12.71 19.14 -3.42
CA SER A 159 -11.26 19.04 -3.37
C SER A 159 -10.61 20.24 -4.05
N ASN A 160 -9.44 20.62 -3.57
CA ASN A 160 -8.48 21.37 -4.38
C ASN A 160 -7.48 20.40 -5.03
N THR A 161 -6.50 20.90 -5.77
CA THR A 161 -5.51 20.05 -6.50
C THR A 161 -4.62 19.19 -5.58
N GLU A 162 -4.57 19.49 -4.27
CA GLU A 162 -3.70 18.82 -3.30
C GLU A 162 -4.47 18.03 -2.22
N GLU A 163 -5.67 18.46 -1.85
CA GLU A 163 -6.41 17.95 -0.69
C GLU A 163 -7.90 17.75 -0.99
N VAL A 164 -8.46 16.67 -0.45
CA VAL A 164 -9.87 16.32 -0.55
C VAL A 164 -10.56 16.68 0.77
N SER A 165 -11.46 17.65 0.75
CA SER A 165 -12.19 18.12 1.93
C SER A 165 -13.45 17.31 2.20
N GLN A 166 -14.07 16.77 1.15
CA GLN A 166 -15.30 15.98 1.20
C GLN A 166 -15.18 14.77 0.27
N ALA A 167 -15.60 13.61 0.74
CA ALA A 167 -15.43 12.34 0.04
C ALA A 167 -16.60 11.38 0.27
N ALA A 168 -16.81 10.47 -0.67
CA ALA A 168 -17.58 9.26 -0.45
C ALA A 168 -16.65 8.04 -0.39
N ILE A 169 -16.89 7.16 0.59
CA ILE A 169 -16.19 5.88 0.73
C ILE A 169 -17.18 4.75 0.45
N ALA A 170 -16.85 3.90 -0.52
CA ALA A 170 -17.69 2.81 -0.97
C ALA A 170 -17.23 1.45 -0.43
N SER A 171 -18.10 0.79 0.32
CA SER A 171 -17.89 -0.58 0.79
C SER A 171 -18.83 -1.54 0.07
N ARG A 172 -18.26 -2.58 -0.56
CA ARG A 172 -19.03 -3.61 -1.26
C ARG A 172 -19.06 -4.92 -0.48
N SER A 173 -20.25 -5.47 -0.31
CA SER A 173 -20.49 -6.75 0.33
C SER A 173 -21.36 -7.64 -0.54
N THR A 174 -21.24 -8.96 -0.41
CA THR A 174 -22.09 -9.93 -1.13
C THR A 174 -22.82 -10.81 -0.13
N LYS A 175 -24.12 -11.02 -0.34
CA LYS A 175 -24.92 -11.97 0.44
C LYS A 175 -25.73 -12.86 -0.48
N THR A 176 -25.62 -14.17 -0.27
CA THR A 176 -26.46 -15.15 -0.98
C THR A 176 -27.77 -15.32 -0.22
N ILE A 177 -28.89 -15.04 -0.89
CA ILE A 177 -30.23 -15.25 -0.34
C ILE A 177 -30.92 -16.29 -1.23
N GLY A 178 -31.20 -17.46 -0.66
CA GLY A 178 -31.63 -18.63 -1.43
C GLY A 178 -30.53 -19.11 -2.39
N LYS A 179 -30.74 -18.93 -3.70
CA LYS A 179 -29.78 -19.30 -4.76
C LYS A 179 -29.27 -18.09 -5.56
N THR A 180 -29.56 -16.87 -5.08
CA THR A 180 -29.23 -15.63 -5.78
C THR A 180 -28.21 -14.86 -4.95
N ASN A 181 -27.15 -14.38 -5.60
CA ASN A 181 -26.21 -13.45 -4.99
C ASN A 181 -26.75 -12.04 -5.12
N TYR A 182 -26.82 -11.33 -3.99
CA TYR A 182 -27.08 -9.91 -3.95
C TYR A 182 -25.82 -9.16 -3.54
N TYR A 183 -25.58 -8.05 -4.21
CA TYR A 183 -24.45 -7.16 -4.02
C TYR A 183 -24.94 -5.89 -3.33
N TYR A 184 -24.32 -5.56 -2.21
CA TYR A 184 -24.64 -4.40 -1.42
C TYR A 184 -23.50 -3.40 -1.55
N THR A 185 -23.84 -2.14 -1.80
CA THR A 185 -22.88 -1.02 -1.80
C THR A 185 -23.31 -0.06 -0.71
N LEU A 186 -22.52 0.05 0.35
CA LEU A 186 -22.66 1.11 1.35
C LEU A 186 -21.82 2.31 0.87
N LEU A 187 -22.46 3.46 0.70
CA LEU A 187 -21.80 4.74 0.46
C LEU A 187 -21.82 5.55 1.75
N GLU A 188 -20.64 5.80 2.31
CA GLU A 188 -20.44 6.69 3.44
C GLU A 188 -19.95 8.04 2.92
N PHE A 189 -20.79 9.07 3.03
CA PHE A 189 -20.49 10.42 2.59
C PHE A 189 -19.97 11.25 3.75
N HIS A 190 -18.84 11.91 3.55
CA HIS A 190 -18.20 12.82 4.48
C HIS A 190 -18.30 14.23 3.92
N THR A 191 -19.12 15.09 4.55
CA THR A 191 -19.46 16.43 4.04
C THR A 191 -19.36 17.51 5.10
N TRP A 192 -19.23 18.76 4.66
CA TRP A 192 -19.32 19.94 5.52
C TRP A 192 -20.62 20.69 5.22
N GLN A 193 -21.45 20.93 6.25
CA GLN A 193 -22.71 21.66 6.13
C GLN A 193 -22.82 22.65 7.30
N ASP A 194 -23.00 23.94 7.01
CA ASP A 194 -23.12 25.00 8.03
C ASP A 194 -22.05 24.93 9.14
N ASP A 195 -20.79 24.77 8.74
CA ASP A 195 -19.60 24.61 9.61
C ASP A 195 -19.63 23.35 10.52
N GLN A 196 -20.51 22.39 10.25
CA GLN A 196 -20.54 21.08 10.90
C GLN A 196 -20.07 19.98 9.96
N TYR A 197 -19.30 19.05 10.51
CA TYR A 197 -18.90 17.85 9.77
C TYR A 197 -19.97 16.78 9.90
N ILE A 198 -20.49 16.30 8.77
CA ILE A 198 -21.60 15.35 8.74
C ILE A 198 -21.18 14.11 7.96
N VAL A 199 -21.38 12.95 8.58
CA VAL A 199 -21.20 11.64 7.96
C VAL A 199 -22.57 11.02 7.73
N THR A 200 -22.92 10.70 6.48
CA THR A 200 -24.20 10.02 6.15
C THR A 200 -23.96 8.70 5.43
N ASN A 201 -24.80 7.71 5.73
CA ASN A 201 -24.68 6.35 5.20
C ASN A 201 -25.88 5.97 4.34
N GLU A 202 -25.61 5.56 3.11
CA GLU A 202 -26.64 5.11 2.16
C GLU A 202 -26.34 3.69 1.68
N LEU A 203 -27.33 2.80 1.78
CA LEU A 203 -27.20 1.41 1.33
C LEU A 203 -27.90 1.19 0.00
N TYR A 204 -27.20 0.54 -0.93
CA TYR A 204 -27.73 0.16 -2.23
C TYR A 204 -27.67 -1.35 -2.40
N LYS A 205 -28.67 -1.93 -3.08
CA LYS A 205 -28.78 -3.36 -3.35
C LYS A 205 -28.95 -3.63 -4.84
N SER A 206 -28.17 -4.58 -5.35
CA SER A 206 -28.22 -5.05 -6.73
C SER A 206 -28.19 -6.58 -6.80
N ASN A 207 -28.80 -7.15 -7.83
CA ASN A 207 -28.61 -8.55 -8.22
C ASN A 207 -27.59 -8.72 -9.37
N ASP A 208 -27.00 -7.61 -9.84
CA ASP A 208 -25.96 -7.53 -10.86
C ASP A 208 -24.66 -7.00 -10.24
N PRO A 209 -23.53 -7.74 -10.27
CA PRO A 209 -22.26 -7.29 -9.71
C PRO A 209 -21.70 -6.01 -10.38
N GLY A 210 -22.11 -5.75 -11.62
CA GLY A 210 -21.69 -4.59 -12.40
C GLY A 210 -22.46 -3.30 -12.09
N ARG A 211 -23.52 -3.36 -11.28
CA ARG A 211 -24.39 -2.21 -10.98
C ARG A 211 -24.49 -1.96 -9.48
N VAL A 212 -24.61 -0.68 -9.10
CA VAL A 212 -24.83 -0.28 -7.69
C VAL A 212 -26.23 -0.66 -7.24
N GLY A 213 -27.26 -0.39 -8.06
CA GLY A 213 -28.62 -0.88 -7.86
C GLY A 213 -29.55 0.15 -7.24
N GLU A 214 -30.52 -0.32 -6.46
CA GLU A 214 -31.56 0.52 -5.83
C GLU A 214 -31.19 0.84 -4.39
N GLN A 215 -31.44 2.07 -3.95
CA GLN A 215 -31.27 2.47 -2.56
C GLN A 215 -32.29 1.74 -1.68
N VAL A 216 -31.82 1.17 -0.58
CA VAL A 216 -32.62 0.43 0.41
C VAL A 216 -32.27 0.92 1.82
N PRO A 217 -33.17 0.77 2.81
CA PRO A 217 -32.85 1.11 4.19
C PRO A 217 -31.65 0.34 4.74
N LEU A 218 -30.88 0.95 5.66
CA LEU A 218 -29.89 0.24 6.46
C LEU A 218 -30.54 -0.93 7.22
N GLY A 219 -29.79 -2.01 7.44
CA GLY A 219 -30.33 -3.24 8.01
C GLY A 219 -31.12 -4.13 7.04
N THR A 220 -31.33 -3.72 5.78
CA THR A 220 -31.97 -4.56 4.76
C THR A 220 -31.24 -5.90 4.63
N ASP A 221 -32.00 -6.99 4.70
CA ASP A 221 -31.47 -8.36 4.74
C ASP A 221 -30.42 -8.59 5.84
N GLY A 222 -30.46 -7.85 6.94
CA GLY A 222 -29.49 -7.93 8.04
C GLY A 222 -28.09 -7.43 7.69
N MET A 223 -27.97 -6.55 6.69
CA MET A 223 -26.71 -5.90 6.32
C MET A 223 -26.60 -4.53 6.99
N TYR A 224 -25.47 -4.23 7.64
CA TYR A 224 -25.18 -2.91 8.24
C TYR A 224 -26.24 -2.46 9.27
N THR A 225 -26.55 -3.32 10.25
CA THR A 225 -27.56 -3.03 11.29
C THR A 225 -27.10 -2.05 12.36
N ASP A 226 -25.79 -1.90 12.52
CA ASP A 226 -25.17 -1.17 13.63
C ASP A 226 -24.60 0.17 13.16
N ILE A 227 -25.08 0.66 12.00
CA ILE A 227 -24.65 1.91 11.38
C ILE A 227 -25.85 2.86 11.34
N GLU A 228 -25.64 4.11 11.75
CA GLU A 228 -26.65 5.16 11.69
C GLU A 228 -26.70 5.82 10.30
N GLU A 229 -27.88 6.30 9.89
CA GLU A 229 -28.07 7.00 8.61
C GLU A 229 -27.27 8.31 8.54
N GLY A 230 -27.08 8.99 9.66
CA GLY A 230 -26.33 10.24 9.72
C GLY A 230 -25.85 10.60 11.11
N THR A 231 -24.60 11.03 11.22
CA THR A 231 -23.96 11.50 12.45
C THR A 231 -23.34 12.87 12.22
N SER A 232 -23.60 13.82 13.12
CA SER A 232 -23.03 15.18 13.08
C SER A 232 -21.94 15.32 14.14
N PHE A 233 -20.81 15.89 13.73
CA PHE A 233 -19.65 16.11 14.56
C PHE A 233 -19.40 17.62 14.70
N PRO A 234 -19.95 18.26 15.75
CA PRO A 234 -19.78 19.69 15.96
C PRO A 234 -18.34 20.00 16.36
N ASN A 235 -17.82 21.13 15.88
CA ASN A 235 -16.45 21.61 16.15
C ASN A 235 -15.33 20.74 15.53
N PHE A 236 -15.66 19.87 14.58
CA PHE A 236 -14.63 19.24 13.77
C PHE A 236 -13.91 20.30 12.94
N LYS A 237 -12.58 20.19 12.84
CA LYS A 237 -11.74 21.11 12.04
C LYS A 237 -11.18 20.42 10.80
N ARG A 238 -11.22 19.09 10.77
CA ARG A 238 -10.60 18.24 9.75
C ARG A 238 -11.54 17.08 9.42
N PRO A 239 -11.48 16.54 8.20
CA PRO A 239 -12.24 15.35 7.86
C PRO A 239 -11.83 14.14 8.70
N LEU A 240 -12.77 13.23 8.96
CA LEU A 240 -12.54 11.94 9.62
C LEU A 240 -11.94 10.89 8.66
N PHE A 241 -11.36 11.31 7.55
CA PHE A 241 -10.66 10.45 6.61
C PHE A 241 -9.35 11.12 6.20
N VAL A 242 -8.40 10.30 5.77
CA VAL A 242 -7.11 10.75 5.27
C VAL A 242 -6.81 10.00 3.99
N TYR A 243 -6.42 10.72 2.94
CA TYR A 243 -6.05 10.14 1.67
C TYR A 243 -4.53 10.16 1.48
N PHE A 244 -3.92 8.98 1.38
CA PHE A 244 -2.54 8.84 0.96
C PHE A 244 -2.45 8.98 -0.56
N LYS A 245 -1.64 9.93 -1.01
CA LYS A 245 -1.31 10.19 -2.42
C LYS A 245 0.16 9.83 -2.67
N THR A 246 0.45 9.11 -3.76
CA THR A 246 1.83 8.83 -4.18
C THR A 246 2.61 10.13 -4.44
N PRO A 247 3.95 10.13 -4.27
CA PRO A 247 4.78 11.28 -4.60
C PRO A 247 4.66 11.68 -6.08
N GLY A 248 4.81 12.98 -6.35
CA GLY A 248 4.61 13.56 -7.67
C GLY A 248 3.22 14.18 -7.86
N GLN A 249 2.98 14.68 -9.07
CA GLN A 249 1.70 15.25 -9.49
C GLN A 249 0.95 14.27 -10.38
N ASN A 250 -0.37 14.45 -10.49
CA ASN A 250 -1.18 13.66 -11.41
C ASN A 250 -0.93 14.14 -12.86
N ASN A 251 -0.06 13.42 -13.58
CA ASN A 251 0.30 13.78 -14.95
C ASN A 251 -0.75 13.34 -16.00
N LEU A 252 -1.78 12.59 -15.60
CA LEU A 252 -2.84 12.10 -16.47
C LEU A 252 -4.08 13.00 -16.41
N GLU A 253 -4.38 13.52 -15.22
CA GLU A 253 -5.42 14.50 -14.93
C GLU A 253 -4.86 15.55 -13.96
N PRO A 254 -4.27 16.65 -14.45
CA PRO A 254 -3.58 17.64 -13.61
C PRO A 254 -4.45 18.30 -12.53
N GLU A 255 -5.77 18.37 -12.75
CA GLU A 255 -6.73 18.95 -11.79
C GLU A 255 -7.24 17.92 -10.77
N SER A 256 -6.90 16.64 -10.93
CA SER A 256 -7.35 15.59 -10.00
C SER A 256 -6.57 15.64 -8.69
N PRO A 257 -7.26 15.59 -7.53
CA PRO A 257 -6.60 15.49 -6.23
C PRO A 257 -5.93 14.13 -6.01
N LEU A 258 -6.33 13.10 -6.77
CA LEU A 258 -5.86 11.72 -6.57
C LEU A 258 -4.44 11.53 -7.11
N GLY A 259 -3.73 10.54 -6.56
CA GLY A 259 -2.38 10.21 -7.01
C GLY A 259 -2.36 9.30 -8.23
N VAL A 260 -1.21 9.26 -8.90
CA VAL A 260 -0.94 8.35 -10.02
C VAL A 260 0.03 7.29 -9.56
N GLY A 261 -0.36 6.03 -9.75
CA GLY A 261 0.51 4.91 -9.46
C GLY A 261 1.45 4.60 -10.61
N PHE A 262 2.57 3.95 -10.32
CA PHE A 262 3.61 3.72 -11.32
C PHE A 262 3.14 2.90 -12.52
N VAL A 263 2.10 2.05 -12.36
CA VAL A 263 1.54 1.25 -13.46
C VAL A 263 1.10 2.14 -14.62
N ASN A 264 0.45 3.26 -14.33
CA ASN A 264 -0.11 4.10 -15.39
C ASN A 264 0.98 4.77 -16.25
N ASN A 265 2.17 5.00 -15.68
CA ASN A 265 3.32 5.56 -16.40
C ASN A 265 4.26 4.48 -16.97
N CYS A 266 4.24 3.26 -16.41
CA CYS A 266 5.13 2.16 -16.79
C CYS A 266 4.42 1.04 -17.59
N GLN A 267 3.17 1.24 -18.02
CA GLN A 267 2.35 0.18 -18.61
C GLN A 267 3.05 -0.51 -19.79
N ASN A 268 3.61 0.26 -20.72
CA ASN A 268 4.31 -0.28 -21.89
C ASN A 268 5.54 -1.12 -21.52
N ILE A 269 6.27 -0.72 -20.48
CA ILE A 269 7.44 -1.44 -19.98
C ILE A 269 7.00 -2.76 -19.33
N LEU A 270 5.96 -2.72 -18.50
CA LEU A 270 5.37 -3.92 -17.87
C LEU A 270 4.85 -4.90 -18.93
N ASP A 271 4.21 -4.41 -19.98
CA ASP A 271 3.74 -5.23 -21.11
C ASP A 271 4.91 -5.84 -21.88
N ALA A 272 5.97 -5.07 -22.13
CA ALA A 272 7.16 -5.55 -22.82
C ALA A 272 7.90 -6.65 -22.03
N ILE A 273 8.04 -6.48 -20.72
CA ILE A 273 8.59 -7.49 -19.81
C ILE A 273 7.80 -8.79 -19.90
N ASN A 274 6.48 -8.69 -19.77
CA ASN A 274 5.60 -9.85 -19.82
C ASN A 274 5.62 -10.54 -21.18
N TYR A 275 5.65 -9.76 -22.27
CA TYR A 275 5.73 -10.29 -23.63
C TYR A 275 7.06 -10.99 -23.90
N ALA A 276 8.19 -10.41 -23.45
CA ALA A 276 9.50 -11.02 -23.57
C ALA A 276 9.59 -12.33 -22.78
N HIS A 277 9.09 -12.34 -21.54
CA HIS A 277 9.03 -13.55 -20.72
C HIS A 277 8.14 -14.63 -21.35
N ASP A 278 6.94 -14.28 -21.82
CA ASP A 278 6.04 -15.21 -22.49
C ASP A 278 6.65 -15.80 -23.77
N SER A 279 7.29 -14.95 -24.58
CA SER A 279 7.97 -15.36 -25.80
C SER A 279 9.11 -16.33 -25.51
N PHE A 280 9.89 -16.08 -24.45
CA PHE A 280 10.98 -16.96 -24.05
C PHE A 280 10.45 -18.33 -23.60
N VAL A 281 9.47 -18.36 -22.71
CA VAL A 281 8.85 -19.62 -22.25
C VAL A 281 8.23 -20.38 -23.42
N TRP A 282 7.60 -19.66 -24.36
CA TRP A 282 7.03 -20.26 -25.56
C TRP A 282 8.09 -20.88 -26.46
N GLU A 283 9.21 -20.19 -26.68
CA GLU A 283 10.33 -20.71 -27.47
C GLU A 283 10.95 -21.95 -26.84
N MET A 284 11.15 -21.96 -25.52
CA MET A 284 11.60 -23.17 -24.82
C MET A 284 10.65 -24.34 -25.01
N ARG A 285 9.33 -24.07 -25.01
CA ARG A 285 8.31 -25.10 -25.18
C ARG A 285 8.26 -25.64 -26.60
N MET A 286 8.41 -24.77 -27.60
CA MET A 286 8.37 -25.14 -29.02
C MET A 286 9.70 -25.70 -29.52
N GLY A 287 10.80 -25.25 -28.92
CA GLY A 287 12.18 -25.64 -29.24
C GLY A 287 12.63 -26.96 -28.63
N ARG A 288 11.72 -27.71 -28.00
CA ARG A 288 12.00 -29.08 -27.55
C ARG A 288 12.48 -29.92 -28.73
N ARG A 289 13.54 -30.69 -28.50
CA ARG A 289 14.14 -31.57 -29.52
C ARG A 289 13.08 -32.49 -30.11
N LYS A 290 13.02 -32.52 -31.45
CA LYS A 290 12.23 -33.50 -32.19
C LYS A 290 13.12 -34.34 -33.07
N VAL A 291 12.78 -35.60 -33.24
CA VAL A 291 13.46 -36.58 -34.08
C VAL A 291 12.42 -37.07 -35.07
N LEU A 292 12.55 -36.63 -36.31
CA LEU A 292 11.71 -37.10 -37.41
C LEU A 292 12.20 -38.47 -37.83
N VAL A 293 11.30 -39.43 -37.87
CA VAL A 293 11.62 -40.82 -38.20
C VAL A 293 10.65 -41.37 -39.24
N PRO A 294 11.05 -42.39 -40.04
CA PRO A 294 10.13 -43.08 -40.93
C PRO A 294 9.03 -43.77 -40.10
N PRO A 295 7.75 -43.75 -40.54
CA PRO A 295 6.64 -44.37 -39.80
C PRO A 295 6.90 -45.84 -39.41
N GLU A 296 7.65 -46.57 -40.24
CA GLU A 296 8.08 -47.96 -40.09
C GLU A 296 8.97 -48.22 -38.86
N THR A 297 9.60 -47.18 -38.31
CA THR A 297 10.51 -47.29 -37.15
C THR A 297 9.80 -47.16 -35.80
N LEU A 298 8.54 -46.71 -35.79
CA LEU A 298 7.73 -46.64 -34.58
C LEU A 298 6.97 -47.96 -34.38
N LYS A 299 6.79 -48.37 -33.12
CA LYS A 299 6.00 -49.56 -32.80
C LYS A 299 4.52 -49.32 -33.08
N SER A 300 3.92 -50.22 -33.86
CA SER A 300 2.46 -50.29 -34.08
C SER A 300 1.73 -50.75 -32.80
N ASP A 301 0.56 -50.17 -32.49
CA ASP A 301 -0.29 -50.64 -31.37
C ASP A 301 -0.98 -51.93 -31.83
N PRO A 302 -0.77 -53.07 -31.15
CA PRO A 302 -1.44 -54.32 -31.50
C PRO A 302 -2.98 -54.29 -31.32
N ARG A 303 -3.56 -53.20 -30.79
CA ARG A 303 -5.00 -53.04 -30.56
C ARG A 303 -5.73 -52.22 -31.62
N ASP A 304 -5.03 -51.60 -32.56
CA ASP A 304 -5.63 -50.85 -33.67
C ASP A 304 -5.24 -51.49 -35.00
N GLU A 305 -5.99 -52.52 -35.38
CA GLU A 305 -5.75 -53.32 -36.59
C GLU A 305 -6.15 -52.59 -37.89
N TYR A 306 -6.83 -51.44 -37.79
CA TYR A 306 -7.47 -50.76 -38.92
C TYR A 306 -6.85 -49.39 -39.26
N HIS A 307 -6.22 -48.72 -38.30
CA HIS A 307 -5.48 -47.48 -38.53
C HIS A 307 -4.01 -47.75 -38.26
N ASN A 308 -3.24 -47.99 -39.33
CA ASN A 308 -1.78 -48.10 -39.30
C ASN A 308 -1.11 -46.73 -39.03
N THR A 309 -1.68 -45.94 -38.11
CA THR A 309 -1.08 -44.69 -37.65
C THR A 309 -0.03 -45.07 -36.62
N SER A 310 1.23 -45.17 -37.05
CA SER A 310 2.40 -45.21 -36.19
C SER A 310 2.17 -44.30 -34.98
N ASN A 311 2.06 -44.90 -33.79
CA ASN A 311 1.41 -44.27 -32.65
C ASN A 311 2.03 -42.91 -32.31
N PHE A 312 1.21 -41.86 -32.32
CA PHE A 312 1.46 -40.66 -31.55
C PHE A 312 1.35 -41.08 -30.07
N ASP A 313 2.49 -41.28 -29.39
CA ASP A 313 2.51 -41.41 -27.94
C ASP A 313 2.35 -40.00 -27.33
N PRO A 314 1.20 -39.68 -26.71
CA PRO A 314 0.98 -38.36 -26.13
C PRO A 314 1.92 -38.07 -24.94
N ASN A 315 2.60 -39.08 -24.40
CA ASN A 315 3.59 -38.94 -23.34
C ASN A 315 5.03 -38.80 -23.87
N GLN A 316 5.24 -38.88 -25.19
CA GLN A 316 6.56 -38.80 -25.82
C GLN A 316 6.60 -37.72 -26.90
N ASP A 317 7.11 -36.52 -26.55
CA ASP A 317 7.17 -35.35 -27.43
C ASP A 317 8.42 -35.31 -28.34
N VAL A 318 9.24 -36.35 -28.29
CA VAL A 318 10.55 -36.41 -28.95
C VAL A 318 10.47 -36.97 -30.37
N TYR A 319 9.64 -37.97 -30.67
CA TYR A 319 9.61 -38.61 -32.00
C TYR A 319 8.39 -38.18 -32.81
N LEU A 320 8.58 -37.87 -34.09
CA LEU A 320 7.50 -37.55 -35.03
C LEU A 320 7.64 -38.37 -36.30
N ALA A 321 6.63 -39.19 -36.63
CA ALA A 321 6.59 -39.91 -37.90
C ALA A 321 6.28 -38.95 -39.05
N VAL A 322 7.06 -39.04 -40.14
CA VAL A 322 6.86 -38.21 -41.34
C VAL A 322 6.87 -39.11 -42.57
N GLU A 323 5.77 -39.08 -43.35
CA GLU A 323 5.68 -39.77 -44.63
C GLU A 323 6.69 -39.19 -45.64
N GLY A 324 7.40 -40.06 -46.35
CA GLY A 324 8.44 -39.68 -47.32
C GLY A 324 9.87 -39.76 -46.81
N LEU A 325 10.08 -39.97 -45.51
CA LEU A 325 11.37 -40.47 -44.99
C LEU A 325 11.43 -41.99 -45.21
N ASN A 326 12.54 -42.48 -45.75
CA ASN A 326 12.76 -43.91 -46.01
C ASN A 326 14.02 -44.39 -45.29
N VAL A 327 13.94 -45.54 -44.62
CA VAL A 327 15.05 -46.21 -43.93
C VAL A 327 16.26 -46.44 -44.85
N ASP A 328 16.02 -46.68 -46.15
CA ASP A 328 17.04 -46.94 -47.18
C ASP A 328 17.62 -45.67 -47.80
N SER A 329 17.07 -44.50 -47.47
CA SER A 329 17.65 -43.21 -47.87
C SER A 329 18.84 -42.87 -46.97
N GLY A 330 19.90 -42.24 -47.50
CA GLY A 330 21.15 -42.01 -46.75
C GLY A 330 21.04 -41.14 -45.48
N LYS A 331 19.86 -40.58 -45.15
CA LYS A 331 19.55 -39.89 -43.89
C LYS A 331 18.09 -40.17 -43.48
N PRO A 332 17.77 -41.35 -42.93
CA PRO A 332 16.40 -41.73 -42.62
C PRO A 332 15.85 -41.02 -41.38
N ILE A 333 16.74 -40.51 -40.52
CA ILE A 333 16.42 -39.81 -39.27
C ILE A 333 16.85 -38.36 -39.41
N VAL A 334 15.94 -37.42 -39.10
CA VAL A 334 16.24 -35.98 -39.10
C VAL A 334 16.03 -35.44 -37.70
N GLU A 335 17.09 -34.90 -37.10
CA GLU A 335 17.01 -34.24 -35.79
C GLU A 335 16.70 -32.76 -35.97
N LEU A 336 15.62 -32.31 -35.34
CA LEU A 336 15.26 -30.90 -35.19
C LEU A 336 15.63 -30.48 -33.77
N ASN A 337 16.76 -29.79 -33.64
CA ASN A 337 17.24 -29.24 -32.39
C ASN A 337 17.51 -27.74 -32.58
N PRO A 338 16.45 -26.91 -32.62
CA PRO A 338 16.62 -25.47 -32.80
C PRO A 338 17.38 -24.88 -31.60
N GLU A 339 18.31 -23.97 -31.90
CA GLU A 339 18.97 -23.18 -30.86
C GLU A 339 17.96 -22.21 -30.23
N ILE A 340 17.87 -22.25 -28.91
CA ILE A 340 17.00 -21.34 -28.14
C ILE A 340 17.80 -20.09 -27.82
N ARG A 341 17.22 -18.91 -28.11
CA ARG A 341 17.85 -17.58 -27.97
C ARG A 341 17.99 -17.10 -26.52
N VAL A 342 18.57 -17.93 -25.66
CA VAL A 342 18.64 -17.68 -24.22
C VAL A 342 19.36 -16.37 -23.89
N GLN A 343 20.46 -16.07 -24.58
CA GLN A 343 21.25 -14.86 -24.30
C GLN A 343 20.52 -13.58 -24.73
N GLU A 344 19.86 -13.60 -25.88
CA GLU A 344 19.10 -12.47 -26.40
C GLU A 344 17.87 -12.19 -25.52
N TYR A 345 17.17 -13.22 -25.06
CA TYR A 345 16.07 -13.03 -24.09
C TYR A 345 16.57 -12.50 -22.76
N ARG A 346 17.70 -13.00 -22.24
CA ARG A 346 18.29 -12.48 -21.01
C ARG A 346 18.62 -11.00 -21.15
N GLN A 347 19.32 -10.60 -22.21
CA GLN A 347 19.65 -9.20 -22.47
C GLN A 347 18.40 -8.33 -22.66
N THR A 348 17.37 -8.84 -23.33
CA THR A 348 16.08 -8.15 -23.51
C THR A 348 15.36 -7.95 -22.18
N MET A 349 15.34 -8.97 -21.32
CA MET A 349 14.76 -8.87 -19.98
C MET A 349 15.55 -7.90 -19.10
N ASP A 350 16.88 -7.99 -19.08
CA ASP A 350 17.73 -7.07 -18.32
C ASP A 350 17.52 -5.61 -18.78
N PHE A 351 17.37 -5.36 -20.08
CA PHE A 351 17.06 -4.04 -20.62
C PHE A 351 15.74 -3.49 -20.05
N PHE A 352 14.64 -4.23 -20.19
CA PHE A 352 13.33 -3.73 -19.72
C PHE A 352 13.22 -3.67 -18.19
N LEU A 353 13.90 -4.56 -17.46
CA LEU A 353 13.96 -4.48 -16.00
C LEU A 353 14.71 -3.23 -15.53
N ASN A 354 15.83 -2.87 -16.16
CA ASN A 354 16.54 -1.62 -15.84
C ASN A 354 15.70 -0.37 -16.20
N GLU A 355 14.95 -0.41 -17.30
CA GLU A 355 14.01 0.65 -17.67
C GLU A 355 12.89 0.79 -16.64
N LEU A 356 12.35 -0.34 -16.16
CA LEU A 356 11.35 -0.37 -15.10
C LEU A 356 11.91 0.21 -13.81
N GLU A 357 13.07 -0.26 -13.34
CA GLU A 357 13.77 0.23 -12.14
C GLU A 357 13.88 1.76 -12.18
N SER A 358 14.43 2.30 -13.26
CA SER A 358 14.60 3.74 -13.45
C SER A 358 13.25 4.48 -13.42
N SER A 359 12.22 3.92 -14.05
CA SER A 359 10.89 4.54 -14.14
C SER A 359 10.11 4.53 -12.82
N VAL A 360 10.35 3.53 -11.96
CA VAL A 360 9.74 3.44 -10.63
C VAL A 360 10.59 4.08 -9.54
N GLY A 361 11.77 4.62 -9.88
CA GLY A 361 12.67 5.28 -8.94
C GLY A 361 13.48 4.32 -8.08
N LEU A 362 13.75 3.11 -8.57
CA LEU A 362 14.68 2.15 -7.97
C LEU A 362 16.03 2.23 -8.67
N SER A 363 17.10 2.05 -7.90
CA SER A 363 18.45 1.97 -8.44
C SER A 363 18.66 0.72 -9.30
N ALA A 364 19.53 0.85 -10.30
CA ALA A 364 19.90 -0.24 -11.19
C ALA A 364 20.39 -1.47 -10.42
N GLY A 365 19.97 -2.67 -10.83
CA GLY A 365 20.36 -3.91 -10.14
C GLY A 365 19.45 -4.33 -8.99
N THR A 366 18.27 -3.73 -8.86
CA THR A 366 17.28 -4.11 -7.84
C THR A 366 16.58 -5.43 -8.19
N PHE A 367 16.26 -5.62 -9.47
CA PHE A 367 15.65 -6.80 -10.08
C PHE A 367 16.59 -7.49 -11.08
N THR A 368 17.60 -6.78 -11.59
CA THR A 368 18.65 -7.37 -12.43
C THR A 368 19.81 -7.87 -11.57
N THR A 369 20.44 -8.97 -11.99
CA THR A 369 21.66 -9.48 -11.34
C THR A 369 22.87 -9.11 -12.17
N ASP A 370 23.65 -8.12 -11.74
CA ASP A 370 24.99 -7.97 -12.31
C ASP A 370 25.82 -9.18 -11.86
N SER A 371 26.28 -9.97 -12.81
CA SER A 371 27.03 -11.20 -12.57
C SER A 371 28.47 -10.92 -12.10
N LYS A 372 28.80 -9.65 -11.85
CA LYS A 372 30.12 -9.22 -11.39
C LYS A 372 30.19 -9.34 -9.87
N GLY A 373 30.59 -10.53 -9.42
CA GLY A 373 30.94 -10.82 -8.03
C GLY A 373 32.16 -10.04 -7.53
N GLY A 374 31.96 -8.75 -7.24
CA GLY A 374 32.87 -7.95 -6.43
C GLY A 374 32.33 -7.80 -5.01
N ILE A 375 33.20 -7.81 -4.01
CA ILE A 375 32.83 -7.37 -2.66
C ILE A 375 32.61 -5.86 -2.76
N THR A 376 31.35 -5.43 -2.88
CA THR A 376 31.00 -4.02 -2.93
C THR A 376 31.17 -3.42 -1.53
N THR A 377 32.00 -2.39 -1.42
CA THR A 377 32.20 -1.66 -0.15
C THR A 377 30.92 -0.87 0.20
N ALA A 378 30.59 -0.72 1.49
CA ALA A 378 29.35 -0.07 1.95
C ALA A 378 29.11 1.32 1.33
N THR A 379 30.17 2.12 1.14
CA THR A 379 30.09 3.45 0.50
C THR A 379 29.65 3.38 -0.96
N GLN A 380 30.09 2.36 -1.70
CA GLN A 380 29.71 2.17 -3.10
C GLN A 380 28.25 1.73 -3.20
N VAL A 381 27.79 0.86 -2.29
CA VAL A 381 26.37 0.46 -2.16
C VAL A 381 25.46 1.66 -1.87
N VAL A 382 25.89 2.60 -1.02
CA VAL A 382 25.13 3.83 -0.73
C VAL A 382 25.06 4.76 -1.95
N SER A 383 26.16 4.91 -2.69
CA SER A 383 26.17 5.75 -3.91
C SER A 383 25.35 5.14 -5.06
N GLU A 384 25.39 3.81 -5.23
CA GLU A 384 24.59 3.09 -6.24
C GLU A 384 23.09 3.15 -5.90
N ASN A 385 22.73 3.18 -4.61
CA ASN A 385 21.34 3.26 -4.14
C ASN A 385 20.76 4.68 -4.02
N SER A 386 21.42 5.71 -4.55
CA SER A 386 20.96 7.11 -4.39
C SER A 386 19.55 7.34 -4.95
N MET A 387 19.19 6.74 -6.09
CA MET A 387 17.85 6.87 -6.67
C MET A 387 16.79 6.26 -5.73
N THR A 388 17.03 5.03 -5.25
CA THR A 388 16.17 4.36 -4.27
C THR A 388 15.98 5.22 -3.02
N TYR A 389 17.04 5.85 -2.52
CA TYR A 389 16.98 6.72 -1.34
C TYR A 389 16.12 7.98 -1.58
N GLN A 390 16.27 8.64 -2.72
CA GLN A 390 15.46 9.82 -3.07
C GLN A 390 13.98 9.46 -3.21
N THR A 391 13.69 8.33 -3.85
CA THR A 391 12.33 7.80 -3.97
C THR A 391 11.76 7.48 -2.60
N ARG A 392 12.48 6.76 -1.76
CA ARG A 392 12.10 6.48 -0.37
C ARG A 392 11.78 7.77 0.37
N SER A 393 12.68 8.75 0.36
CA SER A 393 12.47 10.03 1.04
C SER A 393 11.18 10.74 0.59
N SER A 394 10.91 10.72 -0.71
CA SER A 394 9.67 11.28 -1.27
C SER A 394 8.42 10.56 -0.75
N TYR A 395 8.45 9.24 -0.67
CA TYR A 395 7.38 8.43 -0.08
C TYR A 395 7.23 8.69 1.43
N LEU A 396 8.33 8.73 2.18
CA LEU A 396 8.31 9.02 3.61
C LEU A 396 7.69 10.39 3.90
N ASN A 397 7.93 11.42 3.09
CA ASN A 397 7.26 12.71 3.26
C ASN A 397 5.73 12.59 3.13
N ARG A 398 5.24 11.79 2.16
CA ARG A 398 3.80 11.53 1.99
C ARG A 398 3.25 10.67 3.12
N ILE A 399 4.01 9.68 3.60
CA ILE A 399 3.63 8.82 4.73
C ILE A 399 3.57 9.63 6.03
N THR A 400 4.53 10.52 6.29
CA THR A 400 4.53 11.41 7.45
C THR A 400 3.28 12.29 7.44
N LYS A 401 2.99 12.98 6.32
CA LYS A 401 1.76 13.78 6.19
C LYS A 401 0.51 12.93 6.49
N PHE A 402 0.42 11.75 5.89
CA PHE A 402 -0.69 10.82 6.10
C PHE A 402 -0.83 10.39 7.57
N LEU A 403 0.26 10.03 8.25
CA LEU A 403 0.24 9.64 9.65
C LEU A 403 -0.14 10.81 10.57
N THR A 404 0.39 12.01 10.31
CA THR A 404 0.04 13.22 11.03
C THR A 404 -1.46 13.51 10.95
N GLU A 405 -2.03 13.51 9.75
CA GLU A 405 -3.45 13.75 9.54
C GLU A 405 -4.31 12.64 10.16
N LEU A 406 -3.85 11.38 10.11
CA LEU A 406 -4.58 10.24 10.66
C LEU A 406 -4.62 10.31 12.18
N ILE A 407 -3.51 10.65 12.82
CA ILE A 407 -3.43 10.86 14.27
C ILE A 407 -4.32 12.05 14.67
N GLN A 408 -4.30 13.16 13.93
CA GLN A 408 -5.16 14.31 14.22
C GLN A 408 -6.66 13.97 14.07
N ALA A 409 -7.04 13.25 13.01
CA ALA A 409 -8.43 12.79 12.82
C ALA A 409 -8.86 11.81 13.92
N MET A 410 -7.97 10.93 14.35
CA MET A 410 -8.20 10.00 15.46
C MET A 410 -8.38 10.74 16.79
N LEU A 411 -7.49 11.69 17.11
CA LEU A 411 -7.57 12.51 18.32
C LEU A 411 -8.87 13.32 18.34
N GLN A 412 -9.24 13.93 17.22
CA GLN A 412 -10.52 14.60 17.06
C GLN A 412 -11.70 13.67 17.39
N LEU A 413 -11.71 12.45 16.85
CA LEU A 413 -12.72 11.43 17.17
C LEU A 413 -12.72 11.05 18.66
N ALA A 414 -11.55 10.89 19.27
CA ALA A 414 -11.40 10.54 20.69
C ALA A 414 -12.05 11.54 21.66
N THR A 415 -12.24 12.79 21.23
CA THR A 415 -12.92 13.84 22.01
C THR A 415 -14.44 13.90 21.82
N SER A 416 -15.02 13.04 20.98
CA SER A 416 -16.44 13.04 20.63
C SER A 416 -17.22 12.12 21.58
N PRO A 417 -17.89 12.63 22.64
CA PRO A 417 -18.56 11.80 23.63
C PRO A 417 -19.66 10.91 23.03
N GLU A 418 -20.37 11.40 22.02
CA GLU A 418 -21.46 10.69 21.33
C GLU A 418 -21.04 9.37 20.70
N MET A 419 -19.75 9.16 20.47
CA MET A 419 -19.23 7.96 19.82
C MET A 419 -18.92 6.81 20.78
N PHE A 420 -18.97 7.02 22.10
CA PHE A 420 -18.50 6.06 23.10
C PHE A 420 -19.59 5.72 24.13
N ASP A 421 -19.53 4.50 24.69
CA ASP A 421 -20.52 4.06 25.68
C ASP A 421 -20.52 4.99 26.90
N GLY A 422 -21.72 5.32 27.38
CA GLY A 422 -21.90 6.23 28.51
C GLY A 422 -21.67 7.71 28.18
N GLN A 423 -21.54 8.06 26.90
CA GLN A 423 -21.32 9.43 26.42
C GLN A 423 -20.07 10.09 27.04
N LYS A 424 -19.02 9.28 27.26
CA LYS A 424 -17.75 9.74 27.83
C LYS A 424 -16.66 9.64 26.77
N PRO A 425 -15.98 10.75 26.42
CA PRO A 425 -14.91 10.70 25.44
C PRO A 425 -13.69 9.97 26.01
N LEU A 426 -12.86 9.41 25.13
CA LEU A 426 -11.59 8.78 25.53
C LEU A 426 -10.55 9.81 26.01
N ILE A 427 -10.61 11.02 25.46
CA ILE A 427 -9.80 12.17 25.88
C ILE A 427 -10.74 13.35 26.16
N SER A 428 -10.60 13.98 27.33
CA SER A 428 -11.38 15.19 27.62
C SER A 428 -10.83 16.40 26.86
N LYS A 429 -11.69 17.39 26.57
CA LYS A 429 -11.25 18.64 25.93
C LYS A 429 -10.19 19.41 26.75
N ALA A 430 -10.14 19.20 28.06
CA ALA A 430 -9.17 19.85 28.94
C ALA A 430 -7.77 19.23 28.88
N GLU A 431 -7.69 17.92 28.56
CA GLU A 431 -6.45 17.17 28.36
C GLU A 431 -5.90 17.32 26.94
N MET A 432 -6.70 17.87 26.03
CA MET A 432 -6.35 18.01 24.62
C MET A 432 -5.44 19.21 24.36
N ILE A 433 -4.48 19.02 23.47
CA ILE A 433 -3.68 20.11 22.87
C ILE A 433 -4.40 20.59 21.60
N ASP A 434 -4.34 21.88 21.30
CA ASP A 434 -4.86 22.40 20.03
C ASP A 434 -4.17 21.69 18.87
N LEU A 435 -4.95 20.99 18.03
CA LEU A 435 -4.43 20.19 16.92
C LEU A 435 -3.64 21.03 15.90
N ASP A 436 -3.90 22.34 15.84
CA ASP A 436 -3.16 23.26 14.97
C ASP A 436 -1.73 23.56 15.49
N LYS A 437 -1.50 23.30 16.78
CA LYS A 437 -0.21 23.45 17.47
C LYS A 437 0.52 22.12 17.68
N LEU A 438 -0.21 21.01 17.69
CA LEU A 438 0.34 19.67 17.79
C LEU A 438 1.28 19.37 16.62
N GLN A 439 2.53 19.07 16.94
CA GLN A 439 3.51 18.59 15.99
C GLN A 439 3.68 17.07 16.16
N VAL A 440 3.53 16.34 15.06
CA VAL A 440 3.74 14.89 15.00
C VAL A 440 5.05 14.62 14.29
N ASN A 441 6.01 14.03 15.01
CA ASN A 441 7.30 13.63 14.48
C ASN A 441 7.31 12.12 14.26
N VAL A 442 7.61 11.69 13.03
CA VAL A 442 7.69 10.25 12.68
C VAL A 442 9.15 9.88 12.49
N HIS A 443 9.63 8.91 13.27
CA HIS A 443 11.00 8.42 13.23
C HIS A 443 11.04 7.08 12.49
N TYR A 444 11.65 7.08 11.32
CA TYR A 444 11.81 5.88 10.49
C TYR A 444 13.13 5.18 10.82
N ASP A 445 13.10 3.86 10.98
CA ASP A 445 14.32 3.09 11.16
C ASP A 445 15.08 2.96 9.83
N ASP A 446 16.20 3.69 9.69
CA ASP A 446 16.98 3.82 8.45
C ASP A 446 18.22 2.91 8.37
N GLY A 447 18.26 1.81 9.16
CA GLY A 447 19.44 0.95 9.30
C GLY A 447 19.94 0.26 8.01
N VAL A 448 19.20 0.37 6.91
CA VAL A 448 19.56 -0.23 5.60
C VAL A 448 20.29 0.76 4.68
N PHE A 449 20.04 2.07 4.80
CA PHE A 449 20.59 3.08 3.87
C PHE A 449 21.60 4.02 4.52
N VAL A 450 21.55 4.15 5.84
CA VAL A 450 22.50 4.96 6.60
C VAL A 450 23.37 4.04 7.43
N ASP A 451 24.69 4.20 7.29
CA ASP A 451 25.65 3.61 8.20
C ASP A 451 25.51 4.31 9.56
N LYS A 452 24.59 3.79 10.39
CA LYS A 452 24.27 4.35 11.71
C LYS A 452 25.49 4.41 12.60
N ASP A 453 26.37 3.40 12.53
CA ASP A 453 27.62 3.39 13.28
C ASP A 453 28.50 4.58 12.88
N LYS A 454 28.60 4.88 11.57
CA LYS A 454 29.34 6.04 11.08
C LYS A 454 28.67 7.36 11.46
N GLN A 455 27.35 7.47 11.36
CA GLN A 455 26.62 8.68 11.73
C GLN A 455 26.72 8.96 13.23
N GLU A 456 26.49 7.95 14.07
CA GLU A 456 26.64 8.03 15.52
C GLU A 456 28.08 8.35 15.89
N THR A 457 29.07 7.75 15.23
CA THR A 457 30.49 8.09 15.44
C THR A 457 30.78 9.56 15.11
N GLN A 458 30.25 10.08 14.00
CA GLN A 458 30.42 11.49 13.61
C GLN A 458 29.71 12.44 14.58
N ASP A 459 28.52 12.08 15.04
CA ASP A 459 27.76 12.86 16.00
C ASP A 459 28.39 12.85 17.38
N LEU A 460 28.90 11.70 17.82
CA LEU A 460 29.65 11.56 19.05
C LEU A 460 30.92 12.41 19.00
N GLN A 461 31.61 12.44 17.86
CA GLN A 461 32.75 13.34 17.64
C GLN A 461 32.34 14.81 17.69
N ALA A 462 31.24 15.20 17.04
CA ALA A 462 30.74 16.56 17.03
C ALA A 462 30.29 17.02 18.44
N MET A 463 29.61 16.15 19.17
CA MET A 463 29.18 16.37 20.56
C MET A 463 30.40 16.50 21.48
N SER A 464 31.36 15.58 21.38
CA SER A 464 32.61 15.63 22.16
C SER A 464 33.45 16.87 21.86
N ALA A 465 33.38 17.37 20.62
CA ALA A 465 34.04 18.61 20.19
C ALA A 465 33.26 19.88 20.56
N GLY A 466 32.08 19.78 21.18
CA GLY A 466 31.22 20.91 21.54
C GLY A 466 30.51 21.58 20.36
N ALA A 467 30.53 20.97 19.16
CA ALA A 467 29.85 21.49 17.96
C ALA A 467 28.37 21.05 17.89
N MET A 468 27.97 20.08 18.70
CA MET A 468 26.59 19.59 18.81
C MET A 468 26.14 19.54 20.27
N PRO A 469 24.96 20.09 20.64
CA PRO A 469 24.40 19.92 21.98
C PRO A 469 24.07 18.46 22.29
N VAL A 470 24.25 18.03 23.55
CA VAL A 470 23.89 16.67 24.03
C VAL A 470 22.42 16.37 23.75
N LYS A 471 21.53 17.34 23.95
CA LYS A 471 20.10 17.23 23.61
C LYS A 471 19.88 16.84 22.15
N GLN A 472 20.56 17.53 21.25
CA GLN A 472 20.46 17.26 19.81
C GLN A 472 21.02 15.89 19.45
N PHE A 473 22.10 15.45 20.13
CA PHE A 473 22.67 14.12 19.96
C PHE A 473 21.65 13.03 20.37
N LEU A 474 21.01 13.18 21.53
CA LEU A 474 20.02 12.26 22.06
C LEU A 474 18.77 12.18 21.17
N MET A 475 18.19 13.33 20.82
CA MET A 475 17.01 13.37 19.94
C MET A 475 17.31 12.75 18.57
N ARG A 476 18.51 13.00 18.01
CA ARG A 476 18.84 12.54 16.65
C ARG A 476 19.24 11.07 16.56
N ASN A 477 20.02 10.57 17.53
CA ASN A 477 20.53 9.19 17.49
C ASN A 477 19.63 8.20 18.22
N TYR A 478 18.83 8.67 19.20
CA TYR A 478 17.96 7.82 20.02
C TYR A 478 16.46 8.09 19.79
N GLY A 479 16.09 9.05 18.95
CA GLY A 479 14.69 9.31 18.58
C GLY A 479 13.82 9.87 19.70
N LEU A 480 14.44 10.42 20.76
CA LEU A 480 13.74 10.97 21.91
C LEU A 480 12.99 12.26 21.57
N SER A 481 11.85 12.51 22.23
CA SER A 481 11.25 13.85 22.24
C SER A 481 12.19 14.85 22.93
N GLU A 482 11.94 16.15 22.74
CA GLU A 482 12.73 17.16 23.44
C GLU A 482 12.61 17.02 24.97
N ALA A 483 11.41 16.74 25.46
CA ALA A 483 11.15 16.48 26.88
C ALA A 483 11.91 15.25 27.39
N ASP A 484 11.85 14.13 26.67
CA ASP A 484 12.54 12.89 27.08
C ASP A 484 14.07 13.04 27.05
N ALA A 485 14.59 13.76 26.05
CA ALA A 485 16.03 14.05 25.97
C ALA A 485 16.50 14.91 27.15
N MET A 486 15.66 15.84 27.63
CA MET A 486 15.95 16.64 28.81
C MET A 486 15.94 15.81 30.10
N ILE A 487 15.03 14.83 30.22
CA ILE A 487 15.02 13.87 31.34
C ILE A 487 16.35 13.10 31.40
N TRP A 488 16.81 12.57 30.26
CA TRP A 488 18.08 11.82 30.18
C TRP A 488 19.29 12.69 30.54
N ILE A 489 19.28 13.97 30.16
CA ILE A 489 20.34 14.92 30.52
C ILE A 489 20.32 15.21 32.03
N ALA A 490 19.14 15.34 32.63
CA ALA A 490 19.00 15.54 34.07
C ALA A 490 19.53 14.33 34.86
N GLU A 491 19.18 13.10 34.44
CA GLU A 491 19.71 11.86 35.01
C GLU A 491 21.24 11.79 34.94
N LEU A 492 21.83 12.21 33.81
CA LEU A 492 23.28 12.22 33.60
C LEU A 492 24.00 13.25 34.48
N ASN A 493 23.35 14.37 34.79
CA ASN A 493 23.90 15.43 35.64
C ASN A 493 23.70 15.18 37.15
N GLY A 494 23.04 14.08 37.53
CA GLY A 494 22.89 13.67 38.93
C GLY A 494 21.81 14.41 39.72
N GLU A 495 20.95 15.18 39.04
CA GLU A 495 19.74 15.75 39.64
C GLU A 495 18.60 14.75 39.43
N ALA A 496 18.31 13.95 40.47
CA ALA A 496 17.02 13.24 40.52
C ALA A 496 15.91 14.30 40.41
N PRO A 497 14.82 14.04 39.67
CA PRO A 497 13.67 14.94 39.71
C PRO A 497 13.21 15.05 41.17
N GLU A 498 13.09 16.27 41.68
CA GLU A 498 12.47 16.51 42.98
C GLU A 498 11.07 15.87 42.95
N VAL A 499 10.87 14.93 43.87
CA VAL A 499 9.56 14.38 44.20
C VAL A 499 8.67 15.56 44.59
N PRO A 500 7.43 15.67 44.10
CA PRO A 500 6.57 16.78 44.47
C PRO A 500 6.31 16.73 45.98
N ASP A 501 6.74 17.77 46.70
CA ASP A 501 6.30 18.03 48.06
C ASP A 501 4.79 18.27 48.02
N ASN A 502 4.05 17.33 48.59
CA ASN A 502 2.66 17.49 48.94
C ASN A 502 2.58 17.53 50.46
N GLU A 503 1.82 18.51 50.93
CA GLU A 503 1.25 18.67 52.27
C GLU A 503 2.09 19.50 53.25
N ASP A 504 1.94 20.82 53.12
CA ASP A 504 1.65 21.66 54.28
C ASP A 504 0.47 21.03 55.06
N GLU A 505 0.78 20.26 56.10
CA GLU A 505 -0.15 20.07 57.21
C GLU A 505 -0.03 21.27 58.15
N ASP A 506 -0.98 22.19 58.01
CA ASP A 506 -1.36 23.12 59.07
C ASP A 506 -1.84 22.30 60.28
N GLU A 507 -0.99 22.12 61.29
CA GLU A 507 -1.44 21.98 62.69
C GLU A 507 -1.01 23.22 63.48
N ASP A 508 -1.93 24.18 63.57
CA ASP A 508 -2.03 25.06 64.73
C ASP A 508 -2.22 24.16 65.98
N ASP A 509 -1.32 24.26 66.97
CA ASP A 509 -1.74 24.48 68.35
C ASP A 509 -0.55 24.79 69.29
N ASP A 510 -0.75 25.88 70.02
CA ASP A 510 -0.34 26.12 71.40
C ASP A 510 1.11 26.46 71.79
N LEU A 511 1.29 27.78 71.96
CA LEU A 511 1.49 28.42 73.27
C LEU A 511 2.62 27.89 74.18
N ASN A 512 3.62 28.78 74.30
CA ASN A 512 4.02 29.41 75.57
C ASN A 512 5.13 28.76 76.42
N ASP A 513 6.16 29.59 76.62
CA ASP A 513 7.05 29.77 77.77
C ASP A 513 7.76 28.58 78.43
N GLY A 514 9.07 28.76 78.60
CA GLY A 514 9.68 28.58 79.92
C GLY A 514 11.02 27.86 79.93
N ASP A 515 12.07 28.65 80.16
CA ASP A 515 13.19 28.39 81.08
C ASP A 515 13.89 27.01 81.06
N GLU A 516 15.09 26.91 80.48
CA GLU A 516 16.41 27.12 81.12
C GLU A 516 17.56 26.73 80.17
#